data_AF-A0A386K1F3-F1
#
_entry.id   AF-A0A386K1F3-F1
#
_cell.length_a   1.000
_cell.length_b   1.000
_cell.length_c   1.000
_cell.angle_alpha   90.00
_cell.angle_beta   90.00
_cell.angle_gamma   90.00
#
_symmetry.space_group_name_H-M   'P 1'
#
loop_
_entity.id
_entity.type
_entity.pdbx_description
1 polymer ?
#
loop_
_entity_poly.entity_id
_entity_poly.type
_entity_poly.pdbx_seq_one_letter_code
_entity_poly.pdbx_strand_id
1 'polypeptide(L)' 'GIPVSLDSYQPATQAYALSRGVAYLNDIRGFPDAAFYPQLAKSSAKLVVMHSVQDGQADRR' A
#
# COMPACT_ATOMS: atom_id res chain seq x y z
N GLY A 1 7.55 1.90 -19.95
CA GLY A 1 6.58 2.81 -19.32
C GLY A 1 7.17 3.38 -18.03
N ILE A 2 6.62 4.46 -17.49
CA ILE A 2 7.02 5.01 -16.20
C ILE A 2 6.40 4.15 -15.08
N PRO A 3 7.17 3.70 -14.07
CA PRO A 3 6.62 2.96 -12.94
C PRO A 3 5.52 3.74 -12.21
N VAL A 4 4.41 3.09 -11.89
CA VAL A 4 3.28 3.68 -11.17
C VAL A 4 3.28 3.21 -9.72
N SER A 5 3.03 4.13 -8.80
CA SER A 5 2.77 3.87 -7.38
C SER A 5 1.29 4.06 -7.08
N LEU A 6 0.72 3.17 -6.26
CA LEU A 6 -0.60 3.38 -5.66
C LEU A 6 -0.43 3.92 -4.24
N ASP A 7 -1.06 5.05 -3.94
CA ASP A 7 -1.16 5.61 -2.59
C ASP A 7 -2.53 5.26 -1.99
N SER A 8 -2.55 4.27 -1.10
CA SER A 8 -3.77 3.83 -0.42
C SER A 8 -3.44 2.94 0.76
N TYR A 9 -4.26 3.03 1.82
CA TYR A 9 -4.22 2.13 2.97
C TYR A 9 -5.29 1.03 2.93
N GLN A 10 -6.17 1.03 1.93
CA GLN A 10 -7.31 0.11 1.86
C GLN A 10 -6.88 -1.22 1.21
N PRO A 11 -6.98 -2.37 1.92
CA PRO A 11 -6.51 -3.65 1.40
C PRO A 11 -7.15 -4.06 0.06
N ALA A 12 -8.45 -3.76 -0.14
CA ALA A 12 -9.13 -4.05 -1.40
C ALA A 12 -8.53 -3.28 -2.60
N THR A 13 -8.21 -2.00 -2.40
CA THR A 13 -7.58 -1.15 -3.43
C THR A 13 -6.16 -1.61 -3.72
N GLN A 14 -5.40 -1.93 -2.67
CA GLN A 14 -4.07 -2.50 -2.80
C GLN A 14 -4.10 -3.84 -3.56
N ALA A 15 -5.01 -4.76 -3.20
CA ALA A 15 -5.19 -6.05 -3.86
C ALA A 15 -5.51 -5.90 -5.34
N TYR A 16 -6.40 -4.96 -5.69
CA TYR A 16 -6.69 -4.64 -7.08
C TYR A 16 -5.44 -4.14 -7.81
N ALA A 17 -4.71 -3.18 -7.27
CA ALA A 17 -3.50 -2.67 -7.93
C ALA A 17 -2.40 -3.73 -8.08
N LEU A 18 -2.25 -4.62 -7.10
CA LEU A 18 -1.38 -5.79 -7.20
C LEU A 18 -1.78 -6.70 -8.38
N SER A 19 -3.07 -6.96 -8.56
CA SER A 19 -3.58 -7.74 -9.71
C SER A 19 -3.30 -7.07 -11.06
N ARG A 20 -3.02 -5.76 -11.08
CA ARG A 20 -2.68 -4.99 -12.28
C ARG A 20 -1.18 -4.79 -12.47
N GLY A 21 -0.33 -5.36 -11.59
CA GLY A 21 1.12 -5.26 -11.70
C GLY A 21 1.68 -3.89 -11.31
N VAL A 22 1.08 -3.22 -10.32
CA VAL A 22 1.61 -1.96 -9.79
C VAL A 22 3.07 -2.13 -9.32
N ALA A 23 3.91 -1.12 -9.56
CA ALA A 23 5.32 -1.20 -9.21
C ALA A 23 5.57 -0.90 -7.72
N TYR A 24 4.73 -0.06 -7.12
CA TYR A 24 4.86 0.37 -5.73
C TYR A 24 3.49 0.44 -5.03
N LEU A 25 3.48 0.10 -3.75
CA LEU A 25 2.40 0.44 -2.82
C LEU A 25 2.95 1.41 -1.78
N ASN A 26 2.24 2.52 -1.57
CA ASN A 26 2.48 3.50 -0.52
C ASN A 26 1.30 3.47 0.45
N ASP A 27 1.54 2.99 1.67
CA ASP A 27 0.52 2.89 2.71
C ASP A 27 0.89 3.77 3.91
N ILE A 28 0.10 4.82 4.14
CA ILE A 28 0.28 5.75 5.25
C ILE A 28 0.18 5.08 6.63
N ARG A 29 -0.48 3.91 6.72
CA ARG A 29 -0.60 3.13 7.97
C ARG A 29 0.48 2.06 8.11
N GLY A 30 1.39 1.94 7.15
CA GLY A 30 2.50 0.98 7.22
C GLY A 30 2.09 -0.49 7.12
N PHE A 31 0.98 -0.79 6.41
CA PHE A 31 0.47 -2.16 6.24
C PHE A 31 0.19 -2.87 7.58
N PRO A 32 -0.78 -2.41 8.39
CA PRO A 32 -1.01 -2.96 9.73
C PRO A 32 -1.72 -4.33 9.72
N ASP A 33 -2.33 -4.73 8.60
CA ASP A 33 -3.08 -5.98 8.49
C ASP A 33 -2.17 -7.16 8.09
N ALA A 34 -1.79 -7.97 9.08
CA ALA A 34 -0.95 -9.15 8.88
C ALA A 34 -1.58 -10.21 7.96
N ALA A 35 -2.91 -10.25 7.83
CA ALA A 35 -3.57 -11.18 6.91
C ALA A 35 -3.27 -10.84 5.44
N PHE A 36 -2.84 -9.61 5.16
CA PHE A 36 -2.48 -9.16 3.82
C PHE A 36 -1.04 -9.51 3.42
N TYR A 37 -0.17 -9.84 4.38
CA TYR A 37 1.27 -10.07 4.14
C TYR A 37 1.56 -11.21 3.16
N PRO A 38 0.85 -12.35 3.17
CA PRO A 38 1.06 -13.39 2.16
C PRO A 38 0.82 -12.89 0.74
N GLN A 39 -0.08 -11.92 0.53
CA GLN A 39 -0.32 -11.35 -0.79
C GLN A 39 0.77 -10.34 -1.17
N LEU A 40 1.23 -9.52 -0.22
CA LEU A 40 2.38 -8.63 -0.42
C LEU A 40 3.64 -9.41 -0.78
N ALA A 41 3.92 -10.50 -0.05
CA ALA A 41 5.10 -11.34 -0.25
C ALA A 41 5.11 -12.07 -1.61
N LYS A 42 3.94 -12.34 -2.19
CA LYS A 42 3.80 -12.93 -3.54
C LYS A 42 4.00 -11.91 -4.66
N SER A 43 3.92 -10.61 -4.36
CA SER A 43 4.02 -9.53 -5.33
C SER A 43 5.47 -9.15 -5.61
N SER A 44 5.74 -8.62 -6.81
CA SER A 44 6.99 -7.93 -7.14
C SER A 44 6.97 -6.43 -6.79
N ALA A 45 5.85 -5.92 -6.26
CA ALA A 45 5.69 -4.52 -5.88
C ALA A 45 6.60 -4.17 -4.70
N LYS A 46 7.23 -3.01 -4.76
CA LYS A 46 8.00 -2.46 -3.64
C LYS A 46 7.05 -1.75 -2.68
N LEU A 47 7.36 -1.82 -1.39
CA LEU A 47 6.52 -1.25 -0.33
C LEU A 47 7.19 0.01 0.24
N VAL A 48 6.44 1.11 0.30
CA VAL A 48 6.79 2.29 1.09
C VAL A 48 6.06 2.19 2.41
N VAL A 49 6.81 1.94 3.48
CA VAL A 49 6.29 1.86 4.85
C VAL A 49 6.42 3.24 5.48
N MET A 50 5.29 3.84 5.83
CA MET A 50 5.26 5.14 6.49
C MET A 50 5.08 4.97 8.00
N HIS A 51 5.89 5.69 8.78
CA HIS A 51 5.65 5.85 10.21
C HIS A 51 4.60 6.95 10.41
N SER A 52 3.40 6.57 10.82
CA SER A 52 2.32 7.49 11.16
C SER A 52 1.96 7.38 12.64
N VAL A 53 1.77 8.53 13.29
CA VAL A 53 1.22 8.63 14.65
C VAL A 53 -0.30 8.89 14.65
N GLN A 54 -0.88 9.14 13.48
CA GLN A 54 -2.31 9.37 13.30
C GLN A 54 -2.98 8.22 12.57
N ASP A 55 -4.16 7.84 13.05
CA ASP A 55 -5.05 6.92 12.36
C ASP A 55 -5.94 7.69 11.36
N GLY A 56 -6.01 7.20 10.12
CA GLY A 56 -6.97 7.68 9.12
C GLY A 56 -6.34 8.50 7.98
N GLN A 57 -7.11 9.41 7.41
CA GLN A 57 -6.64 10.26 6.33
C GLN A 57 -5.71 11.35 6.88
N ALA A 58 -4.64 11.64 6.14
CA ALA A 58 -3.87 12.85 6.36
C ALA A 58 -4.78 14.07 6.13
N ASP A 59 -5.13 14.76 7.21
CA ASP A 59 -5.84 16.04 7.16
C ASP A 59 -4.82 17.19 7.11
N ARG A 60 -5.17 18.27 6.40
CA ARG A 60 -4.34 19.49 6.27
C ARG A 60 -4.80 20.62 7.20
N ARG A 61 -5.38 20.27 8.35
CA ARG A 61 -5.78 21.26 9.35
C ARG A 61 -4.59 21.93 10.00
#